data_AF-A0A6C0C5E0-F1
#
_entry.id   AF-A0A6C0C5E0-F1
#
_cell.length_a   1.000
_cell.length_b   1.000
_cell.length_c   1.000
_cell.angle_alpha   90.00
_cell.angle_beta   90.00
_cell.angle_gamma   90.00
#
_symmetry.space_group_name_H-M   'P 1'
#
loop_
_entity.id
_entity.type
_entity.pdbx_description
1 polymer ?
#
loop_
_entity_poly.entity_id
_entity_poly.type
_entity_poly.pdbx_seq_one_letter_code
_entity_poly.pdbx_strand_id
1 'polypeptide(L)'
;MVTVPRRYIPKHLTMKDKITQVMELKRSRKAYKKGKYYTRKKIKSFKSKTSPHILRARRMYKINKITPSRKLAKKTRCKVKGLKKIFQKGQGAYFSSGSRPNQTGHSWGYARLASSITGGKASAIDYKILQQHCSKQSKALSLAKKVNGQRKVEQVKIGGKRRMMKETIVEFKKGPFPKKYTAFVKNKQTKKIRKIHFGDRRYQQYKDRTNLKLYKHKNHYTRKRMQNYFSRHSGTKKRGSAIKKEKLKSNGCYNAKILSHQYLW
;
A
#
# COMPACT_ATOMS: atom_id res chain seq x y z
N MET A 1 -6.97 -10.66 5.37
CA MET A 1 -5.97 -9.70 4.83
C MET A 1 -5.82 -9.95 3.35
N VAL A 2 -5.44 -8.96 2.53
CA VAL A 2 -5.31 -9.14 1.08
C VAL A 2 -3.89 -8.76 0.65
N THR A 3 -3.18 -9.62 -0.07
CA THR A 3 -1.87 -9.30 -0.65
C THR A 3 -2.04 -8.72 -2.05
N VAL A 4 -1.22 -7.71 -2.38
CA VAL A 4 -1.09 -7.20 -3.75
C VAL A 4 0.37 -6.93 -4.10
N PRO A 5 0.74 -6.87 -5.39
CA PRO A 5 2.08 -6.48 -5.80
C PRO A 5 2.53 -5.12 -5.23
N ARG A 6 3.80 -5.00 -4.80
CA ARG A 6 4.40 -3.75 -4.29
C ARG A 6 4.23 -2.58 -5.24
N ARG A 7 4.33 -2.84 -6.55
CA ARG A 7 4.10 -1.83 -7.60
C ARG A 7 2.70 -1.20 -7.58
N TYR A 8 1.69 -1.83 -6.94
CA TYR A 8 0.35 -1.24 -6.81
C TYR A 8 0.28 -0.22 -5.67
N ILE A 9 1.22 -0.27 -4.72
CA ILE A 9 1.42 0.71 -3.64
C ILE A 9 2.90 1.10 -3.58
N PRO A 10 3.36 2.00 -4.48
CA PRO A 10 4.75 2.42 -4.54
C PRO A 10 5.27 3.04 -3.25
N LYS A 11 6.57 2.85 -2.96
CA LYS A 11 7.24 3.38 -1.75
C LYS A 11 7.23 4.91 -1.68
N HIS A 12 7.32 5.59 -2.83
CA HIS A 12 7.40 7.04 -2.95
C HIS A 12 6.05 7.77 -2.79
N LEU A 13 4.92 7.06 -2.73
CA LEU A 13 3.63 7.71 -2.45
C LEU A 13 3.63 8.33 -1.04
N THR A 14 2.98 9.49 -0.90
CA THR A 14 2.75 10.08 0.42
C THR A 14 1.92 9.15 1.29
N MET A 15 2.02 9.29 2.61
CA MET A 15 1.23 8.45 3.52
C MET A 15 -0.28 8.59 3.30
N LYS A 16 -0.75 9.81 2.98
CA LYS A 16 -2.16 10.06 2.65
C LYS A 16 -2.56 9.30 1.39
N ASP A 17 -1.77 9.42 0.34
CA ASP A 17 -2.05 8.80 -0.96
C ASP A 17 -1.93 7.28 -0.95
N LYS A 18 -1.04 6.71 -0.13
CA LYS A 18 -1.01 5.26 0.12
C LYS A 18 -2.31 4.75 0.71
N ILE A 19 -2.88 5.49 1.67
CA ILE A 19 -4.16 5.13 2.29
C ILE A 19 -5.27 5.20 1.24
N THR A 20 -5.31 6.28 0.44
CA THR A 20 -6.26 6.43 -0.66
C THR A 20 -6.15 5.27 -1.66
N GLN A 21 -4.94 4.94 -2.12
CA GLN A 21 -4.71 3.83 -3.06
C GLN A 21 -5.21 2.49 -2.52
N VAL A 22 -4.95 2.23 -1.23
CA VAL A 22 -5.41 1.03 -0.54
C VAL A 22 -6.94 0.95 -0.51
N MET A 23 -7.62 2.06 -0.19
CA MET A 23 -9.08 2.11 -0.13
C MET A 23 -9.69 1.92 -1.52
N GLU A 24 -9.16 2.60 -2.53
CA GLU A 24 -9.60 2.51 -3.92
C GLU A 24 -9.42 1.08 -4.49
N LEU A 25 -8.29 0.43 -4.22
CA LEU A 25 -8.06 -0.98 -4.60
C LEU A 25 -9.08 -1.92 -3.95
N LYS A 26 -9.37 -1.75 -2.66
CA LYS A 26 -10.39 -2.54 -1.96
C LYS A 26 -11.78 -2.32 -2.54
N ARG A 27 -12.15 -1.06 -2.77
CA ARG A 27 -13.45 -0.68 -3.34
C ARG A 27 -13.64 -1.29 -4.72
N SER A 28 -12.65 -1.15 -5.60
CA SER A 28 -12.66 -1.74 -6.94
C SER A 28 -12.88 -3.26 -6.90
N ARG A 29 -12.13 -3.97 -6.05
CA ARG A 29 -12.24 -5.44 -5.94
C ARG A 29 -13.58 -5.88 -5.35
N LYS A 30 -14.11 -5.16 -4.36
CA LYS A 30 -15.43 -5.44 -3.77
C LYS A 30 -16.55 -5.19 -4.78
N ALA A 31 -16.48 -4.11 -5.55
CA ALA A 31 -17.44 -3.80 -6.61
C ALA A 31 -17.42 -4.86 -7.71
N TYR A 32 -16.23 -5.29 -8.16
CA TYR A 32 -16.09 -6.29 -9.21
C TYR A 32 -16.73 -7.63 -8.84
N LYS A 33 -16.60 -8.07 -7.58
CA LYS A 33 -17.30 -9.28 -7.08
C LYS A 33 -18.82 -9.19 -7.15
N LYS A 34 -19.37 -7.98 -7.20
CA LYS A 34 -20.81 -7.71 -7.36
C LYS A 34 -21.19 -7.37 -8.82
N GLY A 35 -20.33 -7.69 -9.79
CA GLY A 35 -20.53 -7.33 -11.20
C GLY A 35 -20.38 -5.84 -11.54
N LYS A 36 -19.99 -4.98 -10.57
CA LYS A 36 -19.86 -3.53 -10.79
C LYS A 36 -18.43 -3.13 -11.14
N TYR A 37 -18.26 -2.40 -12.24
CA TYR A 37 -16.96 -1.92 -12.71
C TYR A 37 -16.65 -0.51 -12.20
N TYR A 38 -15.74 -0.40 -11.24
CA TYR A 38 -15.38 0.88 -10.61
C TYR A 38 -13.99 1.37 -11.06
N THR A 39 -13.95 2.54 -11.69
CA THR A 39 -12.69 3.23 -12.02
C THR A 39 -12.20 4.05 -10.82
N ARG A 40 -10.93 3.89 -10.47
CA ARG A 40 -10.36 4.46 -9.24
C ARG A 40 -9.99 5.92 -9.41
N LYS A 41 -10.07 6.69 -8.31
CA LYS A 41 -9.66 8.10 -8.28
C LYS A 41 -8.16 8.27 -8.57
N LYS A 42 -7.81 9.39 -9.21
CA LYS A 42 -6.41 9.76 -9.43
C LYS A 42 -5.73 10.14 -8.10
N ILE A 43 -4.46 9.78 -8.01
CA ILE A 43 -3.54 10.02 -6.91
C ILE A 43 -2.55 11.09 -7.33
N LYS A 44 -2.55 12.22 -6.63
CA LYS A 44 -1.78 13.41 -7.00
C LYS A 44 -0.26 13.18 -6.91
N SER A 45 0.22 12.49 -5.89
CA SER A 45 1.68 12.24 -5.75
C SER A 45 2.26 11.22 -6.74
N PHE A 46 1.43 10.57 -7.58
CA PHE A 46 1.91 9.59 -8.55
C PHE A 46 2.07 10.19 -9.94
N LYS A 47 3.31 10.21 -10.45
CA LYS A 47 3.61 10.60 -11.83
C LYS A 47 3.42 9.39 -12.76
N SER A 48 2.44 9.47 -13.65
CA SER A 48 2.19 8.44 -14.67
C SER A 48 3.23 8.50 -15.79
N LYS A 49 3.65 7.33 -16.27
CA LYS A 49 4.49 7.19 -17.48
C LYS A 49 3.87 6.16 -18.42
N THR A 50 4.12 6.31 -19.71
CA THR A 50 3.70 5.34 -20.73
C THR A 50 4.32 3.98 -20.46
N SER A 51 3.55 2.91 -20.66
CA SER A 51 4.05 1.53 -20.46
C SER A 51 5.19 1.23 -21.45
N PRO A 52 6.34 0.72 -21.00
CA PRO A 52 7.42 0.31 -21.89
C PRO A 52 6.98 -0.74 -22.93
N HIS A 53 6.02 -1.60 -22.58
CA HIS A 53 5.46 -2.57 -23.52
C HIS A 53 4.71 -1.91 -24.68
N ILE A 54 4.02 -0.79 -24.43
CA ILE A 54 3.34 -0.04 -25.49
C ILE A 54 4.38 0.56 -26.44
N LEU A 55 5.44 1.18 -25.90
CA LEU A 55 6.52 1.74 -26.71
C LEU A 55 7.21 0.67 -27.56
N ARG A 56 7.52 -0.49 -26.95
CA ARG A 56 8.09 -1.64 -27.67
C ARG A 56 7.16 -2.16 -28.76
N ALA A 57 5.86 -2.29 -28.50
CA ALA A 57 4.89 -2.76 -29.49
C ALA A 57 4.76 -1.77 -30.66
N ARG A 58 4.75 -0.46 -30.37
CA ARG A 58 4.72 0.59 -31.40
C ARG A 58 5.89 0.47 -32.36
N ARG A 59 7.10 0.34 -31.82
CA ARG A 59 8.33 0.15 -32.60
C ARG A 59 8.32 -1.17 -33.37
N MET A 60 7.96 -2.28 -32.72
CA MET A 60 8.01 -3.62 -33.29
C MET A 60 7.05 -3.80 -34.46
N TYR A 61 5.83 -3.26 -34.37
CA TYR A 61 4.79 -3.42 -35.40
C TYR A 61 4.61 -2.19 -36.28
N LYS A 62 5.38 -1.12 -36.05
CA LYS A 62 5.27 0.17 -36.75
C LYS A 62 3.82 0.72 -36.71
N ILE A 63 3.20 0.70 -35.53
CA ILE A 63 1.82 1.18 -35.29
C ILE A 63 1.79 2.08 -34.05
N ASN A 64 1.27 3.30 -34.18
CA ASN A 64 1.17 4.25 -33.05
C ASN A 64 0.12 3.86 -31.99
N LYS A 65 -1.04 3.33 -32.40
CA LYS A 65 -2.12 2.99 -31.48
C LYS A 65 -2.28 1.48 -31.33
N ILE A 66 -1.89 0.94 -30.17
CA ILE A 66 -1.96 -0.50 -29.87
C ILE A 66 -3.34 -0.83 -29.32
N THR A 67 -4.30 -1.03 -30.22
CA THR A 67 -5.68 -1.45 -29.92
C THR A 67 -6.01 -2.76 -30.65
N PRO A 68 -7.01 -3.54 -30.19
CA PRO A 68 -7.53 -4.71 -30.90
C PRO A 68 -8.19 -4.37 -32.25
N SER A 69 -7.40 -3.95 -33.23
CA SER A 69 -7.83 -3.50 -34.55
C SER A 69 -7.44 -4.50 -35.65
N ARG A 70 -8.11 -4.42 -36.80
CA ARG A 70 -7.74 -5.18 -38.01
C ARG A 70 -6.29 -4.89 -38.43
N LYS A 71 -5.85 -3.63 -38.32
CA LYS A 71 -4.47 -3.20 -38.61
C LYS A 71 -3.45 -3.90 -37.72
N LEU A 72 -3.68 -3.95 -36.41
CA LEU A 72 -2.79 -4.65 -35.48
C LEU A 72 -2.81 -6.17 -35.73
N ALA A 73 -4.00 -6.75 -35.94
CA ALA A 73 -4.17 -8.16 -36.26
C ALA A 73 -3.34 -8.61 -37.48
N LYS A 74 -3.36 -7.82 -38.56
CA LYS A 74 -2.55 -8.08 -39.77
C LYS A 74 -1.05 -8.05 -39.45
N LYS A 75 -0.57 -7.00 -38.75
CA LYS A 75 0.85 -6.86 -38.39
C LYS A 75 1.34 -7.92 -37.40
N THR A 76 0.50 -8.36 -36.45
CA THR A 76 0.88 -9.41 -35.49
C THR A 76 0.67 -10.82 -36.03
N ARG A 77 0.00 -10.98 -37.18
CA ARG A 77 -0.51 -12.26 -37.70
C ARG A 77 -1.39 -12.99 -36.66
N CYS A 78 -2.25 -12.24 -35.98
CA CYS A 78 -3.22 -12.75 -35.01
C CYS A 78 -4.64 -12.33 -35.36
N LYS A 79 -5.63 -13.17 -35.07
CA LYS A 79 -7.05 -12.86 -35.23
C LYS A 79 -7.48 -11.77 -34.24
N VAL A 80 -8.32 -10.82 -34.68
CA VAL A 80 -8.87 -9.73 -33.85
C VAL A 80 -9.56 -10.29 -32.59
N LYS A 81 -10.27 -11.42 -32.71
CA LYS A 81 -10.90 -12.13 -31.59
C LYS A 81 -9.92 -12.43 -30.45
N GLY A 82 -8.73 -12.94 -30.78
CA GLY A 82 -7.67 -13.23 -29.80
C GLY A 82 -7.14 -11.96 -29.14
N LEU A 83 -6.89 -10.90 -29.93
CA LEU A 83 -6.43 -9.61 -29.40
C LEU A 83 -7.45 -8.98 -28.45
N LYS A 84 -8.75 -9.04 -28.79
CA LYS A 84 -9.86 -8.57 -27.93
C LYS A 84 -9.90 -9.37 -26.63
N LYS A 85 -9.76 -10.69 -26.68
CA LYS A 85 -9.74 -11.56 -25.48
C LYS A 85 -8.60 -11.21 -24.52
N ILE A 86 -7.40 -10.97 -25.03
CA ILE A 86 -6.25 -10.53 -24.21
C ILE A 86 -6.51 -9.16 -23.58
N PHE A 87 -7.04 -8.22 -24.37
CA PHE A 87 -7.38 -6.88 -23.90
C PHE A 87 -8.43 -6.92 -22.77
N GLN A 88 -9.51 -7.68 -22.94
CA GLN A 88 -10.56 -7.89 -21.94
C GLN A 88 -10.03 -8.56 -20.66
N LYS A 89 -9.16 -9.58 -20.77
CA LYS A 89 -8.48 -10.15 -19.59
C LYS A 89 -7.66 -9.10 -18.84
N GLY A 90 -7.04 -8.17 -19.56
CA GLY A 90 -6.37 -7.03 -18.96
C GLY A 90 -7.33 -6.11 -18.21
N GLN A 91 -8.45 -5.73 -18.83
CA GLN A 91 -9.49 -4.94 -18.15
C GLN A 91 -10.00 -5.65 -16.89
N GLY A 92 -10.33 -6.94 -16.98
CA GLY A 92 -10.76 -7.74 -15.83
C GLY A 92 -9.72 -7.74 -14.70
N ALA A 93 -8.44 -7.94 -15.01
CA ALA A 93 -7.37 -7.91 -14.02
C ALA A 93 -7.24 -6.55 -13.31
N TYR A 94 -7.50 -5.44 -13.99
CA TYR A 94 -7.50 -4.11 -13.39
C TYR A 94 -8.55 -4.00 -12.26
N PHE A 95 -9.74 -4.59 -12.45
CA PHE A 95 -10.82 -4.53 -11.47
C PHE A 95 -10.71 -5.61 -10.40
N SER A 96 -10.31 -6.84 -10.77
CA SER A 96 -10.30 -8.03 -9.90
C SER A 96 -9.04 -8.14 -9.04
N SER A 97 -7.87 -7.85 -9.62
CA SER A 97 -6.56 -7.97 -8.96
C SER A 97 -6.03 -6.61 -8.52
N GLY A 98 -6.32 -5.57 -9.30
CA GLY A 98 -5.86 -4.21 -9.08
C GLY A 98 -4.81 -3.76 -10.10
N SER A 99 -4.28 -2.56 -9.90
CA SER A 99 -3.27 -1.97 -10.78
C SER A 99 -2.40 -0.95 -10.05
N ARG A 100 -1.37 -0.47 -10.75
CA ARG A 100 -0.64 0.77 -10.41
C ARG A 100 -1.60 1.96 -10.28
N PRO A 101 -1.26 2.99 -9.49
CA PRO A 101 -2.05 4.23 -9.42
C PRO A 101 -2.26 4.87 -10.80
N ASN A 102 -3.33 5.66 -10.93
CA ASN A 102 -3.64 6.48 -12.11
C ASN A 102 -3.77 5.68 -13.43
N GLN A 103 -4.17 4.42 -13.35
CA GLN A 103 -4.47 3.58 -14.49
C GLN A 103 -5.98 3.45 -14.68
N THR A 104 -6.42 3.12 -15.90
CA THR A 104 -7.79 2.76 -16.23
C THR A 104 -7.86 1.31 -16.68
N GLY A 105 -9.05 0.72 -16.71
CA GLY A 105 -9.25 -0.61 -17.28
C GLY A 105 -8.69 -0.69 -18.72
N HIS A 106 -8.97 0.33 -19.53
CA HIS A 106 -8.47 0.45 -20.90
C HIS A 106 -6.94 0.52 -20.97
N SER A 107 -6.29 1.42 -20.21
CA SER A 107 -4.82 1.55 -20.25
C SER A 107 -4.13 0.26 -19.78
N TRP A 108 -4.71 -0.43 -18.80
CA TRP A 108 -4.22 -1.72 -18.31
C TRP A 108 -4.41 -2.84 -19.35
N GLY A 109 -5.56 -2.86 -20.03
CA GLY A 109 -5.86 -3.74 -21.15
C GLY A 109 -4.87 -3.59 -22.30
N TYR A 110 -4.62 -2.35 -22.76
CA TYR A 110 -3.67 -2.09 -23.83
C TYR A 110 -2.23 -2.47 -23.43
N ALA A 111 -1.83 -2.15 -22.19
CA ALA A 111 -0.51 -2.53 -21.71
C ALA A 111 -0.32 -4.04 -21.63
N ARG A 112 -1.36 -4.80 -21.24
CA ARG A 112 -1.35 -6.27 -21.27
C ARG A 112 -1.26 -6.78 -22.70
N LEU A 113 -2.13 -6.30 -23.60
CA LEU A 113 -2.12 -6.65 -25.02
C LEU A 113 -0.73 -6.46 -25.62
N ALA A 114 -0.15 -5.28 -25.45
CA ALA A 114 1.19 -4.95 -25.92
C ALA A 114 2.25 -5.91 -25.33
N SER A 115 2.18 -6.16 -24.02
CA SER A 115 3.09 -7.13 -23.39
C SER A 115 2.92 -8.55 -23.95
N SER A 116 1.71 -8.99 -24.28
CA SER A 116 1.48 -10.34 -24.78
C SER A 116 1.99 -10.53 -26.20
N ILE A 117 1.86 -9.53 -27.07
CA ILE A 117 2.34 -9.61 -28.45
C ILE A 117 3.84 -9.35 -28.59
N THR A 118 4.48 -8.64 -27.63
CA THR A 118 5.93 -8.37 -27.70
C THR A 118 6.81 -9.33 -26.89
N GLY A 119 6.26 -10.46 -26.41
CA GLY A 119 7.03 -11.43 -25.59
C GLY A 119 7.35 -10.95 -24.17
N GLY A 120 6.55 -10.06 -23.59
CA GLY A 120 6.63 -9.72 -22.17
C GLY A 120 5.95 -10.78 -21.30
N LYS A 121 6.01 -10.69 -19.97
CA LYS A 121 5.47 -11.73 -19.07
C LYS A 121 3.97 -12.05 -19.26
N ALA A 122 3.18 -11.12 -19.81
CA ALA A 122 1.79 -11.42 -20.15
C ALA A 122 1.64 -12.44 -21.30
N SER A 123 2.64 -12.59 -22.17
CA SER A 123 2.61 -13.55 -23.28
C SER A 123 2.61 -14.99 -22.80
N ALA A 124 3.33 -15.29 -21.70
CA ALA A 124 3.30 -16.61 -21.07
C ALA A 124 1.92 -16.90 -20.46
N ILE A 125 1.30 -15.92 -19.79
CA ILE A 125 -0.04 -16.07 -19.18
C ILE A 125 -1.13 -16.21 -20.25
N ASP A 126 -0.98 -15.50 -21.36
CA ASP A 126 -1.92 -15.52 -22.48
C ASP A 126 -1.49 -16.46 -23.61
N TYR A 127 -0.53 -17.36 -23.35
CA TYR A 127 0.06 -18.23 -24.36
C TYR A 127 -0.99 -19.06 -25.10
N LYS A 128 -1.93 -19.68 -24.36
CA LYS A 128 -3.05 -20.45 -24.95
C LYS A 128 -3.89 -19.61 -25.91
N ILE A 129 -4.10 -18.33 -25.62
CA ILE A 129 -4.86 -17.43 -26.51
C ILE A 129 -4.04 -17.10 -27.76
N LEU A 130 -2.73 -16.86 -27.61
CA LEU A 130 -1.82 -16.62 -28.74
C LEU A 130 -1.71 -17.87 -29.62
N GLN A 131 -1.63 -19.06 -29.04
CA GLN A 131 -1.55 -20.32 -29.76
C GLN A 131 -2.82 -20.61 -30.57
N GLN A 132 -4.01 -20.34 -30.00
CA GLN A 132 -5.30 -20.57 -30.67
C GLN A 132 -5.63 -19.53 -31.76
N HIS A 133 -5.14 -18.29 -31.60
CA HIS A 133 -5.59 -17.18 -32.44
C HIS A 133 -4.49 -16.50 -33.25
N CYS A 134 -3.23 -16.90 -33.13
CA CYS A 134 -2.14 -16.40 -33.96
C CYS A 134 -1.59 -17.51 -34.86
N SER A 135 -1.06 -17.12 -36.02
CA SER A 135 -0.36 -18.05 -36.92
C SER A 135 0.87 -18.65 -36.23
N LYS A 136 1.23 -19.89 -36.58
CA LYS A 136 2.47 -20.57 -36.15
C LYS A 136 3.71 -19.73 -36.45
N GLN A 137 3.70 -18.97 -37.56
CA GLN A 137 4.77 -18.08 -38.00
C GLN A 137 4.68 -16.66 -37.39
N SER A 138 3.75 -16.41 -36.47
CA SER A 138 3.62 -15.08 -35.87
C SER A 138 4.78 -14.77 -34.92
N LYS A 139 5.36 -13.57 -35.04
CA LYS A 139 6.39 -13.09 -34.12
C LYS A 139 5.90 -13.08 -32.67
N ALA A 140 4.62 -12.78 -32.45
CA ALA A 140 4.00 -12.81 -31.14
C ALA A 140 4.05 -14.21 -30.49
N LEU A 141 3.69 -15.26 -31.23
CA LEU A 141 3.72 -16.63 -30.72
C LEU A 141 5.17 -17.14 -30.55
N SER A 142 6.05 -16.86 -31.51
CA SER A 142 7.48 -17.20 -31.41
C SER A 142 8.13 -16.58 -30.17
N LEU A 143 7.89 -15.29 -29.91
CA LEU A 143 8.39 -14.61 -28.71
C LEU A 143 7.77 -15.18 -27.44
N ALA A 144 6.49 -15.56 -27.46
CA ALA A 144 5.81 -16.12 -26.30
C ALA A 144 6.39 -17.46 -25.86
N LYS A 145 6.83 -18.31 -26.80
CA LYS A 145 7.52 -19.59 -26.53
C LYS A 145 8.85 -19.41 -25.78
N LYS A 146 9.57 -18.31 -26.05
CA LYS A 146 10.89 -18.03 -25.47
C LYS A 146 10.84 -17.42 -24.06
N VAL A 147 9.65 -17.19 -23.49
CA VAL A 147 9.52 -16.52 -22.19
C VAL A 147 9.72 -17.51 -21.04
N ASN A 148 10.92 -17.52 -20.46
CA ASN A 148 11.24 -18.36 -19.30
C ASN A 148 10.89 -17.67 -17.96
N GLY A 149 10.32 -18.44 -17.04
CA GLY A 149 10.22 -18.19 -15.59
C GLY A 149 9.37 -16.99 -15.13
N GLN A 150 8.68 -17.16 -13.99
CA GLN A 150 8.03 -16.04 -13.30
C GLN A 150 8.93 -15.53 -12.16
N ARG A 151 9.58 -14.37 -12.35
CA ARG A 151 10.24 -13.69 -11.22
C ARG A 151 9.18 -13.31 -10.18
N LYS A 152 9.34 -13.74 -8.93
CA LYS A 152 8.43 -13.45 -7.84
C LYS A 152 8.38 -11.93 -7.61
N VAL A 153 7.19 -11.34 -7.75
CA VAL A 153 7.00 -9.92 -7.50
C VAL A 153 6.82 -9.70 -6.00
N GLU A 154 7.56 -8.76 -5.41
CA GLU A 154 7.41 -8.35 -4.01
C GLU A 154 5.93 -8.04 -3.71
N GLN A 155 5.38 -8.62 -2.64
CA GLN A 155 3.99 -8.46 -2.23
C GLN A 155 3.86 -7.53 -1.02
N VAL A 156 2.74 -6.83 -0.95
CA VAL A 156 2.35 -5.96 0.18
C VAL A 156 1.01 -6.43 0.73
N LYS A 157 0.96 -6.62 2.04
CA LYS A 157 -0.30 -6.89 2.75
C LYS A 157 -1.11 -5.59 2.85
N ILE A 158 -2.28 -5.58 2.23
CA ILE A 158 -3.32 -4.58 2.35
C ILE A 158 -4.39 -5.07 3.30
N GLY A 159 -4.71 -4.23 4.29
CA GLY A 159 -5.72 -4.54 5.28
C GLY A 159 -5.22 -5.51 6.34
N GLY A 160 -6.11 -5.77 7.30
CA GLY A 160 -5.77 -6.19 8.65
C GLY A 160 -6.44 -5.23 9.61
N LYS A 161 -6.99 -5.72 10.73
CA LYS A 161 -7.43 -4.85 11.82
C LYS A 161 -6.24 -3.91 12.12
N ARG A 162 -6.48 -2.60 12.29
CA ARG A 162 -5.53 -1.78 13.08
C ARG A 162 -5.24 -2.64 14.30
N ARG A 163 -3.96 -2.97 14.58
CA ARG A 163 -3.63 -3.67 15.83
C ARG A 163 -4.21 -2.79 16.93
N MET A 164 -5.39 -3.16 17.42
CA MET A 164 -6.03 -2.47 18.52
C MET A 164 -5.12 -2.68 19.70
N MET A 165 -5.03 -1.69 20.57
CA MET A 165 -4.34 -1.91 21.84
C MET A 165 -4.97 -3.13 22.48
N LYS A 166 -4.13 -4.11 22.83
CA LYS A 166 -4.51 -5.31 23.59
C LYS A 166 -4.86 -4.96 25.04
N GLU A 167 -4.52 -3.74 25.43
CA GLU A 167 -4.65 -3.22 26.77
C GLU A 167 -5.47 -1.93 26.79
N THR A 168 -6.09 -1.64 27.93
CA THR A 168 -6.73 -0.36 28.26
C THR A 168 -6.07 0.24 29.48
N ILE A 169 -5.94 1.56 29.50
CA ILE A 169 -5.51 2.27 30.71
C ILE A 169 -6.74 2.37 31.62
N VAL A 170 -6.61 1.90 32.85
CA VAL A 170 -7.67 1.94 33.86
C VAL A 170 -7.57 3.24 34.62
N GLU A 171 -6.40 3.53 35.18
CA GLU A 171 -6.16 4.72 35.98
C GLU A 171 -4.71 5.19 35.87
N PHE A 172 -4.50 6.44 36.26
CA PHE A 172 -3.20 7.02 36.54
C PHE A 172 -3.10 7.31 38.03
N LYS A 173 -1.92 7.11 38.62
CA LYS A 173 -1.55 7.54 39.97
C LYS A 173 -0.22 8.30 39.92
N LYS A 174 0.08 9.06 40.98
CA LYS A 174 1.41 9.66 41.17
C LYS A 174 2.46 8.54 41.18
N GLY A 175 3.54 8.73 40.41
CA GLY A 175 4.61 7.75 40.29
C GLY A 175 5.61 7.83 41.45
N PRO A 176 6.34 6.73 41.72
CA PRO A 176 7.47 6.77 42.64
C PRO A 176 8.58 7.65 42.06
N PHE A 177 9.36 8.34 42.90
CA PHE A 177 10.52 9.08 42.40
C PHE A 177 11.52 8.12 41.71
N PRO A 178 12.12 8.47 40.56
CA PRO A 178 12.04 9.75 39.84
C PRO A 178 10.89 9.82 38.82
N LYS A 179 9.99 8.84 38.76
CA LYS A 179 8.92 8.76 37.77
C LYS A 179 7.77 9.72 38.08
N LYS A 180 7.16 10.28 37.04
CA LYS A 180 6.02 11.21 37.19
C LYS A 180 4.75 10.47 37.56
N TYR A 181 4.42 9.45 36.77
CA TYR A 181 3.15 8.75 36.86
C TYR A 181 3.34 7.24 36.85
N THR A 182 2.38 6.55 37.47
CA THR A 182 2.13 5.12 37.32
C THR A 182 0.82 4.94 36.55
N ALA A 183 0.85 4.24 35.42
CA ALA A 183 -0.35 3.83 34.70
C ALA A 183 -0.72 2.40 35.07
N PHE A 184 -1.97 2.17 35.43
CA PHE A 184 -2.52 0.83 35.62
C PHE A 184 -3.19 0.40 34.32
N VAL A 185 -2.74 -0.72 33.78
CA VAL A 185 -3.07 -1.15 32.42
C VAL A 185 -3.65 -2.55 32.48
N LYS A 186 -4.89 -2.70 31.99
CA LYS A 186 -5.64 -3.96 31.98
C LYS A 186 -5.53 -4.62 30.61
N ASN A 187 -5.13 -5.89 30.59
CA ASN A 187 -5.20 -6.71 29.38
C ASN A 187 -6.66 -7.03 29.05
N LYS A 188 -7.08 -6.79 27.80
CA LYS A 188 -8.47 -6.97 27.36
C LYS A 188 -8.92 -8.43 27.35
N GLN A 189 -7.98 -9.35 27.10
CA GLN A 189 -8.23 -10.79 27.02
C GLN A 189 -8.15 -11.41 28.41
N THR A 190 -6.98 -11.35 29.05
CA THR A 190 -6.74 -12.04 30.32
C THR A 190 -7.31 -11.31 31.53
N LYS A 191 -7.79 -10.07 31.36
CA LYS A 191 -8.25 -9.16 32.43
C LYS A 191 -7.21 -8.81 33.50
N LYS A 192 -6.01 -9.39 33.46
CA LYS A 192 -4.88 -9.08 34.35
C LYS A 192 -4.46 -7.61 34.24
N ILE A 193 -4.12 -7.02 35.38
CA ILE A 193 -3.67 -5.62 35.49
C ILE A 193 -2.17 -5.60 35.77
N ARG A 194 -1.46 -4.67 35.14
CA ARG A 194 -0.05 -4.39 35.45
C ARG A 194 0.20 -2.88 35.55
N LYS A 195 1.21 -2.52 36.33
CA LYS A 195 1.65 -1.12 36.52
C LYS A 195 2.78 -0.77 35.55
N ILE A 196 2.77 0.44 35.02
CA ILE A 196 3.84 0.99 34.16
C ILE A 196 4.19 2.39 34.63
N HIS A 197 5.42 2.59 35.08
CA HIS A 197 5.91 3.90 35.46
C HIS A 197 6.43 4.66 34.23
N PHE A 198 6.08 5.95 34.10
CA PHE A 198 6.50 6.76 32.95
C PHE A 198 6.66 8.26 33.30
N GLY A 199 7.41 8.96 32.44
CA GLY A 199 7.87 10.32 32.70
C GLY A 199 8.93 10.38 33.79
N ASP A 200 9.74 11.43 33.80
CA ASP A 200 10.74 11.68 34.84
C ASP A 200 10.51 13.08 35.42
N ARG A 201 10.46 13.18 36.75
CA ARG A 201 10.14 14.39 37.54
C ARG A 201 11.21 15.46 37.38
N ARG A 202 12.44 15.09 37.05
CA ARG A 202 13.57 16.02 36.91
C ARG A 202 13.51 16.84 35.62
N TYR A 203 12.78 16.38 34.61
CA TYR A 203 12.72 17.03 33.29
C TYR A 203 11.39 17.74 33.03
N GLN A 204 11.41 18.80 32.23
CA GLN A 204 10.22 19.42 31.66
C GLN A 204 9.54 18.51 30.63
N GLN A 205 8.29 18.80 30.29
CA GLN A 205 7.54 18.11 29.22
C GLN A 205 6.82 19.10 28.31
N TYR A 206 6.37 18.67 27.13
CA TYR A 206 5.64 19.55 26.23
C TYR A 206 4.28 19.94 26.80
N LYS A 207 3.48 18.94 27.19
CA LYS A 207 2.16 19.14 27.79
C LYS A 207 1.75 17.88 28.53
N ASP A 208 1.46 18.03 29.81
CA ASP A 208 0.78 17.00 30.61
C ASP A 208 -0.68 16.87 30.16
N ARG A 209 -0.99 15.71 29.57
CA ARG A 209 -2.30 15.33 29.04
C ARG A 209 -2.93 14.20 29.83
N THR A 210 -2.36 13.84 30.99
CA THR A 210 -3.04 12.94 31.92
C THR A 210 -4.29 13.62 32.48
N ASN A 211 -5.22 12.83 33.00
CA ASN A 211 -6.39 13.38 33.71
C ASN A 211 -5.99 14.08 35.01
N LEU A 212 -4.95 13.58 35.71
CA LEU A 212 -4.48 14.14 36.99
C LEU A 212 -3.77 15.49 36.87
N LYS A 213 -3.03 15.74 35.79
CA LYS A 213 -2.30 17.00 35.53
C LYS A 213 -1.34 17.46 36.66
N LEU A 214 -0.87 16.57 37.53
CA LEU A 214 0.02 16.84 38.67
C LEU A 214 1.29 17.62 38.31
N TYR A 215 1.81 17.45 37.08
CA TYR A 215 3.04 18.10 36.64
C TYR A 215 2.79 19.21 35.61
N LYS A 216 1.56 19.74 35.47
CA LYS A 216 1.24 20.80 34.50
C LYS A 216 2.17 22.02 34.60
N HIS A 217 2.63 22.36 35.81
CA HIS A 217 3.59 23.45 36.06
C HIS A 217 4.95 23.25 35.35
N LYS A 218 5.32 22.03 34.95
CA LYS A 218 6.55 21.73 34.18
C LYS A 218 6.35 21.71 32.66
N ASN A 219 5.18 22.14 32.17
CA ASN A 219 4.89 22.18 30.73
C ASN A 219 5.63 23.36 30.06
N HIS A 220 6.41 23.09 29.02
CA HIS A 220 7.13 24.14 28.29
C HIS A 220 6.44 24.56 26.97
N TYR A 221 5.45 23.80 26.48
CA TYR A 221 4.64 24.08 25.26
C TYR A 221 5.38 24.37 23.94
N THR A 222 6.71 24.28 23.91
CA THR A 222 7.54 24.53 22.72
C THR A 222 7.42 23.41 21.69
N ARG A 223 6.78 23.69 20.55
CA ARG A 223 6.57 22.71 19.47
C ARG A 223 7.88 22.20 18.86
N LYS A 224 8.90 23.05 18.73
CA LYS A 224 10.24 22.68 18.24
C LYS A 224 10.91 21.63 19.13
N ARG A 225 10.91 21.83 20.46
CA ARG A 225 11.44 20.86 21.45
C ARG A 225 10.70 19.51 21.35
N MET A 226 9.36 19.52 21.24
CA MET A 226 8.56 18.31 21.05
C MET A 226 8.93 17.56 19.75
N GLN A 227 9.08 18.27 18.63
CA GLN A 227 9.48 17.66 17.36
C GLN A 227 10.89 17.05 17.43
N ASN A 228 11.83 17.72 18.08
CA ASN A 228 13.20 17.24 18.28
C ASN A 228 13.21 15.96 19.13
N TYR A 229 12.41 15.92 20.20
CA TYR A 229 12.21 14.71 21.00
C TYR A 229 11.75 13.52 20.14
N PHE A 230 10.69 13.68 19.33
CA PHE A 230 10.23 12.60 18.46
C PHE A 230 11.23 12.24 17.36
N SER A 231 11.98 13.22 16.85
CA SER A 231 13.05 12.98 15.88
C SER A 231 14.13 12.08 16.47
N ARG A 232 14.65 12.41 17.65
CA ARG A 232 15.66 11.62 18.37
C ARG A 232 15.17 10.23 18.74
N HIS A 233 14.00 10.14 19.37
CA HIS A 233 13.54 8.87 19.95
C HIS A 233 12.79 7.96 18.97
N SER A 234 12.23 8.50 17.87
CA SER A 234 11.39 7.74 16.95
C SER A 234 11.81 7.86 15.47
N GLY A 235 12.77 8.73 15.14
CA GLY A 235 13.18 9.02 13.75
C GLY A 235 12.11 9.78 12.97
N THR A 236 11.21 10.51 13.64
CA THR A 236 10.17 11.30 12.97
C THR A 236 9.75 12.51 13.79
N LYS A 237 9.57 13.67 13.18
CA LYS A 237 9.07 14.88 13.88
C LYS A 237 7.56 14.82 14.20
N LYS A 238 6.81 13.86 13.66
CA LYS A 238 5.35 13.78 13.78
C LYS A 238 4.91 12.87 14.94
N ARG A 239 4.32 13.44 16.00
CA ARG A 239 3.79 12.73 17.19
C ARG A 239 2.94 11.50 16.85
N GLY A 240 1.95 11.65 15.96
CA GLY A 240 1.08 10.53 15.57
C GLY A 240 1.83 9.36 14.91
N SER A 241 2.83 9.66 14.08
CA SER A 241 3.69 8.65 13.44
C SER A 241 4.57 7.94 14.48
N ALA A 242 5.14 8.69 15.43
CA ALA A 242 5.95 8.14 16.51
C ALA A 242 5.15 7.18 17.40
N ILE A 243 3.96 7.59 17.87
CA ILE A 243 3.07 6.73 18.67
C ILE A 243 2.70 5.46 17.90
N LYS A 244 2.37 5.59 16.61
CA LYS A 244 2.02 4.43 15.77
C LYS A 244 3.19 3.46 15.63
N LYS A 245 4.41 3.96 15.43
CA LYS A 245 5.63 3.14 15.32
C LYS A 245 5.87 2.35 16.61
N GLU A 246 5.75 2.98 17.77
CA GLU A 246 5.94 2.31 19.06
C GLU A 246 4.85 1.28 19.37
N LYS A 247 3.57 1.58 19.09
CA LYS A 247 2.47 0.61 19.23
C LYS A 247 2.64 -0.64 18.35
N LEU A 248 3.27 -0.49 17.19
CA LEU A 248 3.59 -1.61 16.31
C LEU A 248 4.70 -2.48 16.89
N LYS A 249 5.77 -1.86 17.40
CA LYS A 249 6.89 -2.53 18.06
C LYS A 249 6.44 -3.31 19.30
N SER A 250 5.56 -2.72 20.13
CA SER A 250 5.06 -3.34 21.36
C SER A 250 3.96 -4.39 21.15
N ASN A 251 3.65 -4.75 19.91
CA ASN A 251 2.56 -5.67 19.57
C ASN A 251 1.19 -5.27 20.18
N GLY A 252 0.95 -3.98 20.38
CA GLY A 252 -0.30 -3.46 20.94
C GLY A 252 -0.39 -3.41 22.47
N CYS A 253 0.71 -3.67 23.19
CA CYS A 253 0.79 -3.44 24.64
C CYS A 253 1.34 -2.03 24.93
N TYR A 254 0.92 -1.40 26.03
CA TYR A 254 1.48 -0.15 26.52
C TYR A 254 2.90 -0.38 27.07
N ASN A 255 3.74 0.62 26.91
CA ASN A 255 5.06 0.70 27.56
C ASN A 255 5.30 2.16 27.97
N ALA A 256 6.34 2.40 28.77
CA ALA A 256 6.64 3.74 29.29
C ALA A 256 6.85 4.78 28.18
N LYS A 257 7.40 4.36 27.03
CA LYS A 257 7.65 5.24 25.88
C LYS A 257 6.35 5.64 25.17
N ILE A 258 5.42 4.71 24.94
CA ILE A 258 4.09 4.98 24.38
C ILE A 258 3.34 5.94 25.30
N LEU A 259 3.35 5.70 26.61
CA LEU A 259 2.70 6.57 27.59
C LEU A 259 3.34 7.96 27.60
N SER A 260 4.67 8.06 27.58
CA SER A 260 5.37 9.35 27.50
C SER A 260 5.04 10.11 26.21
N HIS A 261 5.02 9.43 25.05
CA HIS A 261 4.64 10.00 23.75
C HIS A 261 3.16 10.41 23.66
N GLN A 262 2.28 9.79 24.44
CA GLN A 262 0.85 10.11 24.42
C GLN A 262 0.52 11.21 25.40
N TYR A 263 1.11 11.18 26.60
CA TYR A 263 0.63 11.97 27.72
C TYR A 263 1.57 13.11 28.12
N LEU A 264 2.85 13.09 27.75
CA LEU A 264 3.82 14.13 28.19
C LEU A 264 4.43 14.89 27.01
N TRP A 265 4.72 14.21 25.91
CA TRP A 265 5.28 14.76 24.67
C TRP A 265 4.21 14.83 23.58
#